data_AF-A0AAY4CCL8-F1
#
_entry.id   AF-A0AAY4CCL8-F1
#
_cell.length_a   1.000
_cell.length_b   1.000
_cell.length_c   1.000
_cell.angle_alpha   90.00
_cell.angle_beta   90.00
_cell.angle_gamma   90.00
#
_symmetry.space_group_name_H-M   'P 1'
#
loop_
_entity.id
_entity.type
_entity.pdbx_description
1 polymer ?
#
loop_
_entity_poly.entity_id
_entity_poly.type
_entity_poly.pdbx_seq_one_letter_code
_entity_poly.pdbx_strand_id
1 'polypeptide(L)'
;MLNPSDIYVIDSADRKRFEETGQELAELMEEEKLSMVPLLIFANKQDLLTAAPAAEIAEGLNLHTIRDRIWQIQACSAVTAEGVQVLGLSQY
;
A
#
# COMPACT_ATOMS: atom_id res chain seq x y z
N MET A 1 6.85 6.26 -18.81
CA MET A 1 7.83 5.64 -17.88
C MET A 1 7.11 5.46 -16.57
N LEU A 2 7.05 4.25 -16.02
CA LEU A 2 6.61 4.07 -14.64
C LEU A 2 7.66 4.74 -13.76
N ASN A 3 7.23 5.61 -12.84
CA ASN A 3 8.12 6.05 -11.78
C ASN A 3 8.37 4.82 -10.89
N PRO A 4 9.63 4.51 -10.53
CA PRO A 4 9.88 3.45 -9.57
C PRO A 4 9.15 3.79 -8.28
N SER A 5 8.38 2.84 -7.77
CA SER A 5 7.66 2.95 -6.52
C SER A 5 7.94 1.72 -5.68
N ASP A 6 8.12 1.92 -4.38
CA ASP A 6 8.12 0.82 -3.43
C ASP A 6 6.69 0.32 -3.26
N ILE A 7 6.51 -0.99 -3.38
CA ILE A 7 5.20 -1.62 -3.29
C ILE A 7 5.07 -2.29 -1.93
N TYR A 8 4.06 -1.88 -1.18
CA TYR A 8 3.72 -2.47 0.11
C TYR A 8 2.30 -3.03 0.05
N VAL A 9 2.12 -4.32 0.32
CA VAL A 9 0.82 -4.99 0.19
C VAL A 9 0.27 -5.30 1.57
N ILE A 10 -0.97 -4.87 1.83
CA ILE A 10 -1.66 -5.17 3.09
C ILE A 10 -2.89 -6.05 2.87
N ASP A 11 -3.25 -6.79 3.91
CA ASP A 11 -4.56 -7.43 4.00
C ASP A 11 -5.60 -6.44 4.54
N SER A 12 -6.41 -5.86 3.66
CA SER A 12 -7.39 -4.83 4.06
C SER A 12 -8.48 -5.37 4.97
N ALA A 13 -8.67 -6.70 5.05
CA ALA A 13 -9.66 -7.29 5.93
C ALA A 13 -9.15 -7.48 7.37
N ASP A 14 -7.83 -7.38 7.59
CA ASP A 14 -7.19 -7.62 8.88
C ASP A 14 -6.81 -6.33 9.62
N ARG A 15 -7.84 -5.57 9.99
CA ARG A 15 -7.70 -4.27 10.69
C ARG A 15 -6.86 -4.34 11.97
N LYS A 16 -6.85 -5.49 12.65
CA LYS A 16 -6.16 -5.65 13.93
C LYS A 16 -4.64 -5.55 13.78
N ARG A 17 -4.12 -5.79 12.57
CA ARG A 17 -2.68 -5.74 12.27
C ARG A 17 -2.22 -4.41 11.67
N PHE A 18 -3.12 -3.45 11.43
CA PHE A 18 -2.72 -2.19 10.79
C PHE A 18 -1.66 -1.43 11.58
N GLU A 19 -1.78 -1.40 12.91
CA GLU A 19 -0.79 -0.74 13.77
C GLU A 19 0.59 -1.42 13.67
N GLU A 20 0.63 -2.75 13.79
CA GLU A 20 1.86 -3.57 13.67
C GLU A 20 2.52 -3.37 12.31
N THR A 21 1.76 -3.54 11.24
CA THR A 21 2.19 -3.34 9.86
C THR A 21 2.63 -1.89 9.59
N GLY A 22 1.99 -0.91 10.23
CA GLY A 22 2.39 0.50 10.15
C GLY A 22 3.76 0.76 10.79
N GLN A 23 4.09 0.07 11.89
CA GLN A 23 5.40 0.16 12.53
C GLN A 23 6.49 -0.46 11.63
N GLU A 24 6.24 -1.65 11.08
CA GLU A 24 7.17 -2.28 10.13
C GLU A 24 7.41 -1.41 8.89
N LEU A 25 6.35 -0.78 8.38
CA LEU A 25 6.46 0.16 7.27
C LEU A 25 7.33 1.38 7.65
N ALA A 26 7.16 1.94 8.85
CA ALA A 26 7.96 3.08 9.30
C ALA A 26 9.45 2.73 9.38
N GLU A 27 9.79 1.56 9.96
CA GLU A 27 11.16 1.05 10.00
C GLU A 27 11.74 0.85 8.60
N LEU A 28 10.94 0.32 7.66
CA LEU A 28 11.35 0.16 6.27
C LEU A 28 11.64 1.52 5.61
N MET A 29 10.83 2.55 5.89
CA MET A 29 11.01 3.89 5.32
C MET A 29 12.27 4.61 5.83
N GLU A 30 12.90 4.16 6.92
CA GLU A 30 14.18 4.67 7.41
C GLU A 30 15.39 4.16 6.59
N GLU A 31 15.20 3.14 5.73
CA GLU A 31 16.28 2.63 4.89
C GLU A 31 16.70 3.66 3.82
N GLU A 32 17.98 4.03 3.80
CA GLU A 32 18.54 5.04 2.88
C GLU A 32 18.26 4.73 1.40
N LYS A 33 18.27 3.44 1.03
CA LYS A 33 17.98 2.96 -0.33
C LYS A 33 16.56 3.28 -0.81
N LEU A 34 15.63 3.48 0.13
CA LEU A 34 14.25 3.82 -0.17
C LEU A 34 14.02 5.34 -0.07
N SER A 35 14.98 6.14 0.37
CA SER A 35 14.81 7.58 0.54
C SER A 35 14.23 8.24 -0.71
N MET A 36 13.20 9.09 -0.53
CA MET A 36 12.50 9.82 -1.61
C MET A 36 11.76 8.96 -2.65
N VAL A 37 11.77 7.62 -2.54
CA VAL A 37 11.05 6.74 -3.45
C VAL A 37 9.55 6.80 -3.15
N PRO A 38 8.68 7.04 -4.15
CA PRO A 38 7.24 7.01 -3.95
C PRO A 38 6.76 5.66 -3.41
N LEU A 39 5.78 5.68 -2.50
CA LEU A 39 5.21 4.48 -1.89
C LEU A 39 3.83 4.15 -2.47
N LEU A 40 3.65 2.92 -2.97
CA LEU A 40 2.36 2.39 -3.40
C LEU A 40 1.89 1.32 -2.41
N ILE A 41 0.76 1.56 -1.77
CA ILE A 41 0.12 0.62 -0.87
C ILE A 41 -0.97 -0.13 -1.64
N PHE A 42 -0.79 -1.43 -1.86
CA PHE A 42 -1.89 -2.29 -2.33
C PHE A 42 -2.76 -2.71 -1.14
N ALA A 43 -3.95 -2.14 -1.10
CA ALA A 43 -5.01 -2.55 -0.20
C ALA A 43 -5.69 -3.81 -0.77
N ASN A 44 -5.11 -4.98 -0.49
CA ASN A 44 -5.59 -6.27 -1.02
C ASN A 44 -6.83 -6.76 -0.26
N LYS A 45 -7.58 -7.69 -0.89
CA LYS A 45 -8.82 -8.32 -0.39
C LYS A 45 -10.04 -7.41 -0.35
N GLN A 46 -10.12 -6.43 -1.26
CA GLN A 46 -11.27 -5.51 -1.36
C GLN A 46 -12.55 -6.20 -1.84
N ASP A 47 -12.49 -7.46 -2.25
CA ASP A 47 -13.64 -8.32 -2.50
C ASP A 47 -14.39 -8.74 -1.21
N LEU A 48 -13.75 -8.63 -0.04
CA LEU A 48 -14.37 -9.00 1.23
C LEU A 48 -15.21 -7.86 1.80
N LEU A 49 -16.40 -8.18 2.34
CA LEU A 49 -17.25 -7.21 3.05
C LEU A 49 -16.55 -6.58 4.27
N THR A 50 -15.58 -7.29 4.82
CA THR A 50 -14.75 -6.84 5.93
C THR A 50 -13.54 -6.03 5.45
N ALA A 51 -13.38 -5.70 4.17
CA ALA A 51 -12.26 -4.86 3.74
C ALA A 51 -12.36 -3.45 4.34
N ALA A 52 -11.23 -2.86 4.69
CA ALA A 52 -11.14 -1.50 5.18
C ALA A 52 -11.11 -0.50 4.01
N PRO A 53 -11.81 0.66 4.14
CA PRO A 53 -11.67 1.75 3.18
C PRO A 53 -10.28 2.40 3.31
N ALA A 54 -9.84 3.07 2.24
CA ALA A 54 -8.52 3.70 2.16
C ALA A 54 -8.24 4.68 3.32
N ALA A 55 -9.25 5.41 3.81
CA ALA A 55 -9.09 6.34 4.92
C ALA A 55 -8.71 5.62 6.24
N GLU A 56 -9.30 4.46 6.50
CA GLU A 56 -9.00 3.66 7.69
C GLU A 56 -7.60 3.03 7.60
N ILE A 57 -7.21 2.58 6.40
CA ILE A 57 -5.86 2.08 6.14
C ILE A 57 -4.82 3.19 6.34
N ALA A 58 -5.06 4.38 5.79
CA ALA A 58 -4.13 5.50 5.91
C ALA A 58 -3.89 5.91 7.37
N GLU A 59 -4.95 5.87 8.19
CA GLU A 59 -4.86 6.13 9.62
C GLU A 59 -4.12 4.99 10.34
N GLY A 60 -4.52 3.74 10.11
CA GLY A 60 -3.94 2.58 10.80
C GLY A 60 -2.44 2.37 10.52
N LEU A 61 -1.99 2.70 9.31
CA LEU A 61 -0.57 2.64 8.93
C LEU A 61 0.19 3.94 9.23
N ASN A 62 -0.45 4.96 9.81
CA ASN A 62 0.13 6.28 10.06
C ASN A 62 0.74 6.94 8.81
N LEU A 63 0.16 6.73 7.62
CA LEU A 63 0.73 7.22 6.34
C LEU A 63 0.86 8.76 6.31
N HIS A 64 0.03 9.47 7.08
CA HIS A 64 0.09 10.93 7.22
C HIS A 64 1.39 11.45 7.87
N THR A 65 2.15 10.56 8.54
CA THR A 65 3.46 10.88 9.14
C THR A 65 4.58 10.89 8.10
N ILE A 66 4.38 10.20 6.97
CA ILE A 66 5.33 10.16 5.84
C ILE A 66 5.20 11.48 5.07
N ARG A 67 6.26 12.29 5.08
CA ARG A 67 6.28 13.65 4.50
C ARG A 67 7.38 13.89 3.47
N ASP A 68 8.33 12.99 3.37
CA ASP A 68 9.50 13.09 2.49
C ASP A 68 9.22 12.56 1.08
N ARG A 69 8.10 11.87 0.87
CA ARG A 69 7.70 11.24 -0.39
C ARG A 69 6.19 11.29 -0.60
N ILE A 70 5.77 11.02 -1.82
CA ILE A 70 4.37 10.81 -2.16
C ILE A 70 4.01 9.36 -1.86
N TRP A 71 2.81 9.14 -1.33
CA TRP A 71 2.23 7.81 -1.19
C TRP A 71 0.84 7.73 -1.81
N GLN A 72 0.44 6.53 -2.23
CA GLN A 72 -0.89 6.25 -2.79
C GLN A 72 -1.39 4.90 -2.28
N ILE A 73 -2.70 4.81 -2.00
CA ILE A 73 -3.38 3.54 -1.76
C ILE A 73 -4.12 3.10 -3.03
N GLN A 74 -3.87 1.87 -3.47
CA GLN A 74 -4.58 1.22 -4.57
C GLN A 74 -5.39 0.05 -4.02
N ALA A 75 -6.72 0.14 -4.12
CA ALA A 75 -7.62 -0.98 -3.85
C ALA A 75 -7.38 -2.10 -4.86
N CYS A 76 -7.23 -3.34 -4.38
CA CYS A 76 -7.11 -4.50 -5.24
C CYS A 76 -7.68 -5.78 -4.61
N SER A 77 -7.89 -6.78 -5.45
CA SER A 77 -8.14 -8.15 -5.04
C SER A 77 -7.27 -9.08 -5.86
N ALA A 78 -6.40 -9.81 -5.18
CA ALA A 78 -5.63 -10.88 -5.82
C ALA A 78 -6.52 -12.04 -6.32
N VAL A 79 -7.73 -12.20 -5.77
CA VAL A 79 -8.68 -13.27 -6.15
C VAL A 79 -9.43 -12.91 -7.42
N THR A 80 -9.95 -11.68 -7.53
CA THR A 80 -10.69 -11.23 -8.72
C THR A 80 -9.78 -10.63 -9.79
N ALA A 81 -8.50 -10.41 -9.47
CA ALA A 81 -7.51 -9.66 -10.26
C ALA A 81 -7.85 -8.17 -10.48
N GLU A 82 -8.92 -7.67 -9.85
CA GLU A 82 -9.28 -6.25 -9.90
C GLU A 82 -8.23 -5.39 -9.20
N GLY A 83 -7.86 -4.26 -9.81
CA GLY A 83 -6.91 -3.31 -9.24
C GLY A 83 -5.45 -3.79 -9.17
N VAL A 84 -5.15 -5.05 -9.52
CA VAL A 84 -3.78 -5.60 -9.58
C VAL A 84 -3.07 -5.16 -10.86
N GLN A 85 -3.82 -4.90 -11.93
CA GLN A 85 -3.28 -4.33 -13.17
C GLN A 85 -3.05 -2.82 -12.98
N VAL A 86 -1.90 -2.47 -12.44
CA VAL A 86 -1.35 -1.12 -12.62
C VAL A 86 -0.86 -1.02 -14.07
N LEU A 87 -1.44 -0.07 -14.81
CA LEU A 87 -1.13 0.26 -16.21
C LEU A 87 0.31 -0.08 -16.62
N GLY A 88 0.49 -1.12 -17.45
CA GLY A 88 1.74 -1.29 -18.23
C GLY A 88 2.40 -2.66 -18.28
N LEU A 89 1.89 -3.71 -17.63
CA LEU A 89 2.49 -5.06 -17.73
C LEU A 89 1.88 -5.97 -18.81
N SER A 90 1.08 -5.42 -19.75
CA SER A 90 0.50 -6.22 -20.84
C SER A 90 1.37 -6.33 -22.10
N GLN A 91 2.59 -5.78 -22.13
CA GLN A 91 3.50 -5.94 -23.28
C GLN A 91 4.98 -6.00 -22.87
N TYR A 92 5.39 -7.17 -22.37
CA TYR A 92 6.67 -7.80 -22.69
C TYR A 92 6.47 -9.31 -22.73
#